data_AF-A0A2S4Y2V0-F1
#
_entry.id   AF-A0A2S4Y2V0-F1
#
_cell.length_a   1.000
_cell.length_b   1.000
_cell.length_c   1.000
_cell.angle_alpha   90.00
_cell.angle_beta   90.00
_cell.angle_gamma   90.00
#
_symmetry.space_group_name_H-M   'P 1'
#
loop_
_entity.id
_entity.type
_entity.pdbx_description
1 polymer ?
#
loop_
_entity_poly.entity_id
_entity_poly.type
_entity_poly.pdbx_seq_one_letter_code
_entity_poly.pdbx_strand_id
1 'polypeptide(L)'
;MMAKARMRPRIRDLIEALTGRFSEHHAFVWRMHLDLYDHLTAQNAQVTTRIEEATEPFLPQLTWLEAIPGVSRRVAEAIVAETGGDMSRFLSVGHLTSWAGVCPDNN
;
A
#
# COMPACT_ATOMS: atom_id res chain seq x y z
N MET A 1 9.53 -5.82 11.43
CA MET A 1 9.95 -6.77 12.49
C MET A 1 9.05 -8.01 12.66
N MET A 2 7.83 -8.06 12.13
CA MET A 2 6.89 -9.19 12.36
C MET A 2 7.19 -10.48 11.58
N ALA A 3 7.93 -10.42 10.46
CA ALA A 3 8.28 -11.61 9.68
C ALA A 3 9.25 -12.56 10.42
N LYS A 4 10.17 -12.03 11.24
CA LYS A 4 11.13 -12.83 12.03
C LYS A 4 10.45 -13.77 13.04
N ALA A 5 9.29 -13.39 13.58
CA ALA A 5 8.58 -14.18 14.59
C ALA A 5 7.90 -15.42 14.00
N ARG A 6 7.31 -15.32 12.79
CA ARG A 6 6.65 -16.45 12.10
C ARG A 6 7.62 -17.45 11.47
N MET A 7 8.87 -17.07 11.25
CA MET A 7 9.90 -17.97 10.71
C MET A 7 10.60 -18.81 11.77
N ARG A 8 10.59 -18.38 13.04
CA ARG A 8 11.23 -19.10 14.16
C ARG A 8 10.83 -20.58 14.28
N PRO A 9 9.54 -20.95 14.21
CA PRO A 9 9.11 -22.35 14.28
C PRO A 9 9.54 -23.19 13.06
N ARG A 10 9.75 -22.53 11.91
CA ARG A 10 10.14 -23.15 10.63
C ARG A 10 11.64 -23.23 10.43
N ILE A 11 12.44 -22.84 11.43
CA ILE A 11 13.91 -22.87 11.34
C ILE A 11 14.40 -24.28 11.02
N ARG A 12 13.80 -25.33 11.59
CA ARG A 12 14.20 -26.71 11.30
C ARG A 12 13.93 -27.09 9.85
N ASP A 13 12.74 -26.80 9.34
CA ASP A 13 12.35 -27.05 7.94
C ASP A 13 13.18 -26.21 6.96
N LEU A 14 13.54 -24.98 7.34
CA LEU A 14 14.43 -24.09 6.56
C LEU A 14 15.86 -24.62 6.55
N ILE A 15 16.37 -25.15 7.66
CA ILE A 15 17.69 -25.80 7.74
C ILE A 15 17.70 -27.08 6.89
N GLU A 16 16.62 -27.87 6.92
CA GLU A 16 16.48 -29.07 6.11
C GLU A 16 16.33 -28.75 4.62
N ALA A 17 15.64 -27.68 4.25
CA ALA A 17 15.60 -27.19 2.88
C ALA A 17 16.96 -26.63 2.38
N LEU A 18 17.86 -26.27 3.30
CA LEU A 18 19.24 -25.87 3.00
C LEU A 18 20.20 -27.07 2.85
N THR A 19 19.70 -28.31 2.82
CA THR A 19 20.49 -29.52 2.52
C THR A 19 20.97 -29.63 1.05
N GLY A 20 20.76 -28.60 0.24
CA GLY A 20 21.43 -28.39 -1.05
C GLY A 20 22.82 -27.72 -0.93
N ARG A 21 23.46 -27.37 -2.05
CA ARG A 21 24.74 -26.63 -2.08
C ARG A 21 24.55 -25.14 -1.78
N PHE A 22 24.27 -24.78 -0.53
CA PHE A 22 24.32 -23.38 -0.10
C PHE A 22 25.78 -22.99 0.20
N SER A 23 26.37 -22.18 -0.67
CA SER A 23 27.77 -21.74 -0.57
C SER A 23 27.85 -20.32 -0.01
N GLU A 24 29.05 -19.86 0.34
CA GLU A 24 29.31 -18.48 0.73
C GLU A 24 28.87 -17.47 -0.34
N HIS A 25 29.01 -17.82 -1.62
CA HIS A 25 28.53 -16.99 -2.72
C HIS A 25 27.00 -16.82 -2.68
N HIS A 26 26.24 -17.89 -2.42
CA HIS A 26 24.80 -17.78 -2.22
C HIS A 26 24.48 -16.91 -1.00
N ALA A 27 25.18 -17.12 0.13
CA ALA A 27 24.97 -16.32 1.33
C ALA A 27 25.20 -14.82 1.09
N PHE A 28 26.20 -14.46 0.29
CA PHE A 28 26.50 -13.09 -0.11
C PHE A 28 25.35 -12.47 -0.92
N VAL A 29 24.89 -13.14 -1.98
CA VAL A 29 23.79 -12.64 -2.82
C VAL A 29 22.49 -12.49 -2.02
N TRP A 30 22.17 -13.47 -1.17
CA TRP A 30 20.99 -13.40 -0.29
C TRP A 30 21.07 -12.25 0.71
N ARG A 31 22.26 -11.95 1.24
CA ARG A 31 22.48 -10.78 2.11
C ARG A 31 22.10 -9.50 1.37
N MET A 32 22.63 -9.30 0.18
CA MET A 32 22.33 -8.12 -0.64
C MET A 32 20.84 -7.96 -0.93
N HIS A 33 20.13 -9.05 -1.27
CA HIS A 33 18.69 -8.99 -1.52
C HIS A 33 17.88 -8.68 -0.26
N LEU A 34 18.26 -9.23 0.89
CA LEU A 34 17.61 -8.93 2.16
C LEU A 34 17.84 -7.47 2.57
N ASP A 35 19.06 -6.96 2.40
CA ASP A 35 19.38 -5.56 2.69
C ASP A 35 18.56 -4.61 1.80
N LEU A 36 18.40 -4.94 0.51
CA LEU A 36 17.55 -4.19 -0.40
C LEU A 36 16.06 -4.27 -0.02
N TYR A 37 15.59 -5.46 0.36
CA TYR A 37 14.21 -5.63 0.83
C TYR A 37 13.93 -4.77 2.07
N ASP A 38 14.85 -4.78 3.04
CA ASP A 38 14.73 -3.97 4.25
C ASP A 38 14.75 -2.47 3.91
N HIS A 39 15.60 -2.04 2.96
CA HIS A 39 15.63 -0.67 2.48
C HIS A 39 14.31 -0.23 1.84
N LEU A 40 13.78 -1.01 0.89
CA LEU A 40 12.51 -0.71 0.22
C LEU A 40 11.33 -0.72 1.20
N THR A 41 11.37 -1.61 2.19
CA THR A 41 10.37 -1.65 3.27
C THR A 41 10.41 -0.38 4.11
N ALA A 42 11.60 0.11 4.45
CA ALA A 42 11.74 1.36 5.18
C ALA A 42 11.25 2.57 4.36
N GLN A 43 11.55 2.62 3.07
CA GLN A 43 11.04 3.67 2.17
C GLN A 43 9.51 3.62 2.04
N ASN A 44 8.93 2.43 1.93
CA ASN A 44 7.48 2.27 1.89
C ASN A 44 6.81 2.81 3.17
N ALA A 45 7.40 2.54 4.34
CA ALA A 45 6.92 3.07 5.61
C ALA A 45 6.99 4.61 5.65
N GLN A 46 8.10 5.21 5.19
CA GLN A 46 8.24 6.66 5.12
C GLN A 46 7.17 7.32 4.23
N VAL A 47 6.90 6.72 3.06
CA VAL A 47 5.85 7.23 2.16
C VAL A 47 4.47 7.05 2.77
N THR A 48 4.23 5.92 3.44
CA THR A 48 2.96 5.67 4.15
C THR A 48 2.71 6.74 5.22
N THR A 49 3.69 7.03 6.07
CA THR A 49 3.57 8.10 7.08
C THR A 49 3.30 9.46 6.44
N ARG A 50 3.96 9.79 5.33
CA ARG A 50 3.70 11.04 4.62
C ARG A 50 2.30 11.13 4.03
N ILE A 51 1.74 10.01 3.57
CA ILE A 51 0.35 9.96 3.11
C ILE A 51 -0.59 10.22 4.30
N GLU A 52 -0.35 9.60 5.45
CA GLU A 52 -1.14 9.81 6.67
C GLU A 52 -1.12 11.29 7.09
N GLU A 53 0.06 11.92 7.14
CA GLU A 53 0.22 13.35 7.44
C GLU A 53 -0.50 14.24 6.42
N ALA A 54 -0.31 13.98 5.12
CA ALA A 54 -0.91 14.79 4.06
C ALA A 54 -2.45 14.64 4.00
N THR A 55 -2.98 13.52 4.49
CA THR A 55 -4.41 13.22 4.48
C THR A 55 -5.11 13.59 5.78
N GLU A 56 -4.38 13.99 6.83
CA GLU A 56 -4.95 14.46 8.10
C GLU A 56 -6.02 15.55 7.93
N PRO A 57 -5.85 16.58 7.06
CA PRO A 57 -6.87 17.59 6.84
C PRO A 57 -8.17 17.05 6.23
N PHE A 58 -8.12 15.86 5.64
CA PHE A 58 -9.22 15.23 4.90
C PHE A 58 -9.86 14.04 5.64
N LEU A 59 -9.54 13.82 6.92
CA LEU A 59 -10.10 12.72 7.71
C LEU A 59 -11.65 12.64 7.67
N PRO A 60 -12.41 13.75 7.70
CA PRO A 60 -13.84 13.69 7.53
C PRO A 60 -14.24 13.10 6.17
N GLN A 61 -13.65 13.57 5.07
CA GLN A 61 -13.89 13.11 3.71
C GLN A 61 -13.54 11.63 3.55
N LEU A 62 -12.41 11.19 4.11
CA LEU A 62 -12.01 9.78 4.11
C LEU A 62 -13.02 8.91 4.86
N THR A 63 -13.51 9.37 6.02
CA THR A 63 -14.54 8.66 6.78
C THR A 63 -15.82 8.47 5.96
N TRP A 64 -16.25 9.50 5.23
CA TRP A 64 -17.43 9.41 4.36
C TRP A 64 -17.22 8.44 3.19
N LEU A 65 -16.04 8.48 2.57
CA LEU A 65 -15.68 7.61 1.46
C LEU A 65 -15.58 6.14 1.90
N GLU A 66 -14.96 5.86 3.04
CA GLU A 66 -14.82 4.50 3.60
C GLU A 66 -16.16 3.87 4.02
N ALA A 67 -17.21 4.67 4.22
CA ALA A 67 -18.56 4.17 4.46
C ALA A 67 -19.21 3.59 3.19
N ILE A 68 -18.66 3.86 2.00
CA ILE A 68 -19.13 3.30 0.73
C ILE A 68 -18.64 1.85 0.62
N PRO A 69 -19.53 0.86 0.45
CA PRO A 69 -19.12 -0.54 0.29
C PRO A 69 -18.12 -0.71 -0.87
N GLY A 70 -16.98 -1.34 -0.58
CA GLY A 70 -15.91 -1.57 -1.56
C GLY A 70 -14.85 -0.46 -1.62
N VAL A 71 -15.03 0.66 -0.91
CA VAL A 71 -14.01 1.72 -0.82
C VAL A 71 -13.13 1.48 0.42
N SER A 72 -11.90 1.06 0.18
CA SER A 72 -10.89 0.96 1.24
C SER A 72 -10.27 2.32 1.55
N ARG A 73 -9.62 2.44 2.71
CA ARG A 73 -8.82 3.62 3.09
C ARG A 73 -7.91 4.13 1.96
N ARG A 74 -7.15 3.22 1.34
CA ARG A 74 -6.22 3.58 0.26
C ARG A 74 -6.93 4.10 -0.99
N VAL A 75 -8.12 3.56 -1.28
CA VAL A 75 -8.95 4.06 -2.40
C VAL A 75 -9.51 5.43 -2.06
N ALA A 76 -9.96 5.66 -0.82
CA ALA A 76 -10.42 6.97 -0.37
C ALA A 76 -9.29 8.02 -0.42
N GLU A 77 -8.08 7.66 0.02
CA GLU A 77 -6.88 8.51 -0.06
C GLU A 77 -6.55 8.89 -1.51
N ALA A 78 -6.63 7.93 -2.44
CA ALA A 78 -6.43 8.17 -3.87
C ALA A 78 -7.49 9.14 -4.43
N ILE A 79 -8.78 8.92 -4.11
CA ILE A 79 -9.87 9.81 -4.53
C ILE A 79 -9.63 11.24 -4.01
N VAL A 80 -9.27 11.40 -2.74
CA VAL A 80 -8.98 12.72 -2.16
C VAL A 80 -7.77 13.36 -2.81
N ALA A 81 -6.69 12.59 -3.05
CA ALA A 81 -5.48 13.10 -3.67
C ALA A 81 -5.72 13.60 -5.11
N GLU A 82 -6.57 12.90 -5.87
CA GLU A 82 -6.85 13.26 -7.26
C GLU A 82 -7.90 14.38 -7.39
N THR A 83 -8.88 14.42 -6.49
CA THR A 83 -9.94 15.44 -6.51
C THR A 83 -9.57 16.71 -5.74
N GLY A 84 -8.60 16.62 -4.83
CA GLY A 84 -8.27 17.65 -3.84
C GLY A 84 -9.28 17.76 -2.70
N GLY A 85 -10.24 16.83 -2.58
CA GLY A 85 -11.26 16.82 -1.51
C GLY A 85 -12.31 17.93 -1.58
N ASP A 86 -12.25 18.80 -2.59
CA ASP A 86 -13.17 19.91 -2.82
C ASP A 86 -14.10 19.61 -4.00
N MET A 87 -15.36 19.29 -3.68
CA MET A 87 -16.37 18.97 -4.68
C MET A 87 -16.87 20.20 -5.44
N SER A 88 -16.58 21.43 -5.00
CA SER A 88 -16.94 22.65 -5.75
C SER A 88 -16.15 22.80 -7.07
N ARG A 89 -15.02 22.07 -7.20
CA ARG A 89 -14.24 21.98 -8.43
C ARG A 89 -14.94 21.18 -9.53
N PHE A 90 -15.96 20.39 -9.18
CA PHE A 90 -16.81 19.67 -10.12
C PHE A 90 -18.14 20.40 -10.29
N LEU A 91 -18.49 20.76 -11.53
CA LEU A 91 -19.72 21.48 -11.84
C LEU A 91 -20.99 20.69 -11.46
N SER A 92 -20.92 19.36 -11.51
CA SER A 92 -22.01 18.47 -11.08
C SER A 92 -21.47 17.07 -10.76
N VAL A 93 -22.31 16.22 -10.16
CA VAL A 93 -22.00 14.79 -9.94
C VAL A 93 -21.65 14.09 -11.26
N GLY A 94 -22.29 14.46 -12.37
CA GLY A 94 -21.97 13.91 -13.70
C GLY A 94 -20.54 14.21 -14.17
N HIS A 95 -19.97 15.35 -13.77
CA HIS A 95 -18.58 15.67 -14.06
C HIS A 95 -17.62 14.84 -13.24
N LEU A 96 -17.96 14.55 -11.98
CA LEU A 96 -17.18 13.67 -11.12
C LEU A 96 -17.20 12.23 -11.65
N THR A 97 -18.37 11.72 -12.04
CA THR A 97 -18.50 10.34 -12.56
C THR A 97 -17.84 10.18 -13.93
N SER A 98 -17.89 11.20 -14.78
CA SER A 98 -17.13 11.25 -16.03
C SER A 98 -15.62 11.22 -15.77
N TRP A 99 -15.13 12.01 -14.81
CA TRP A 99 -13.72 12.00 -14.40
C TRP A 99 -13.29 10.63 -13.86
N ALA A 100 -14.10 10.02 -13.00
CA ALA A 100 -13.84 8.70 -12.41
C ALA A 100 -14.00 7.54 -13.41
N GLY A 101 -14.37 7.81 -14.68
CA GLY A 101 -14.58 6.79 -15.71
C GLY A 101 -15.80 5.90 -15.46
N VAL A 102 -16.70 6.29 -14.55
CA VAL A 102 -17.93 5.59 -14.18
C VAL A 102 -19.15 6.41 -14.64
N CYS A 103 -19.16 6.78 -15.93
CA CYS A 103 -20.27 7.56 -16.47
C CYS A 103 -21.57 6.71 -16.47
N PRO A 104 -22.72 7.24 -15.99
CA PRO A 104 -23.98 6.48 -15.96
C PRO A 104 -24.61 6.21 -17.33
N ASP A 105 -24.09 6.79 -18.41
CA ASP A 105 -24.75 6.82 -19.73
C ASP A 105 -24.29 5.68 -20.66
N ASN A 106 -24.33 4.44 -20.16
CA ASN A 106 -24.18 3.22 -20.97
C ASN A 106 -25.03 2.05 -20.41
N ASN A 107 -26.34 2.25 -20.34
CA ASN A 107 -27.32 1.15 -20.36
C ASN A 107 -28.64 1.59 -21.00
#